data_AF-A0A174AJH3-F1
#
_entry.id   AF-A0A174AJH3-F1
#
_cell.length_a   1.000
_cell.length_b   1.000
_cell.length_c   1.000
_cell.angle_alpha   90.00
_cell.angle_beta   90.00
_cell.angle_gamma   90.00
#
_symmetry.space_group_name_H-M   'P 1'
#
loop_
_entity.id
_entity.type
_entity.pdbx_description
1 polymer ?
#
loop_
_entity_poly.entity_id
_entity_poly.type
_entity_poly.pdbx_seq_one_letter_code
_entity_poly.pdbx_strand_id
1 'polypeptide(L)'
;MKSEIVEYYESCGSIRQTRKAFSMSCQKVRKILITEGAFESDTSRAVNDLYSKGLSIDDISRKLKLTKTCVNSYLPYTKGVYNSDAPTKNAKILREWRRSKKEGEKNE
;
A
#
# COMPACT_ATOMS: atom_id res chain seq x y z
N MET A 1 -7.50 -0.38 -14.88
CA MET A 1 -6.92 -1.22 -13.81
C MET A 1 -7.50 -0.94 -12.42
N LYS A 2 -7.39 0.26 -11.83
CA LYS A 2 -7.94 0.48 -10.47
C LYS A 2 -9.48 0.38 -10.43
N SER A 3 -10.16 0.99 -11.39
CA SER A 3 -11.63 0.91 -11.54
C SER A 3 -12.10 -0.53 -11.73
N GLU A 4 -11.45 -1.31 -12.59
CA GLU A 4 -11.75 -2.75 -12.77
C GLU A 4 -11.64 -3.57 -11.46
N ILE A 5 -10.68 -3.23 -10.58
CA ILE A 5 -10.53 -3.91 -9.28
C ILE A 5 -11.71 -3.58 -8.37
N VAL A 6 -12.18 -2.33 -8.38
CA VAL A 6 -13.35 -1.87 -7.62
C VAL A 6 -14.61 -2.55 -8.15
N GLU A 7 -14.87 -2.47 -9.46
CA GLU A 7 -16.02 -3.10 -10.10
C GLU A 7 -16.08 -4.61 -9.83
N TYR A 8 -14.95 -5.31 -9.96
CA TYR A 8 -14.90 -6.73 -9.65
C TYR A 8 -15.15 -7.00 -8.16
N TYR A 9 -14.57 -6.20 -7.26
CA TYR A 9 -14.82 -6.34 -5.82
C TYR A 9 -16.28 -6.10 -5.48
N GLU A 10 -16.92 -5.07 -6.03
CA GLU A 10 -18.35 -4.78 -5.82
C GLU A 10 -19.23 -5.93 -6.34
N SER A 11 -18.84 -6.60 -7.43
CA SER A 11 -19.57 -7.76 -7.96
C SER A 11 -19.48 -9.01 -7.07
N CYS A 12 -18.34 -9.26 -6.42
CA CYS A 12 -18.08 -10.50 -5.69
C CYS A 12 -18.06 -10.35 -4.15
N GLY A 13 -18.01 -9.11 -3.64
CA GLY A 13 -17.94 -8.76 -2.22
C GLY A 13 -16.68 -9.25 -1.49
N SER A 14 -15.68 -9.79 -2.18
CA SER A 14 -14.61 -10.57 -1.55
C SER A 14 -13.20 -10.19 -1.99
N ILE A 15 -12.44 -9.57 -1.06
CA ILE A 15 -11.01 -9.29 -1.25
C ILE A 15 -10.22 -10.57 -1.63
N ARG A 16 -10.62 -11.72 -1.09
CA ARG A 16 -9.95 -13.01 -1.38
C ARG A 16 -10.19 -13.46 -2.82
N GLN A 17 -11.32 -13.15 -3.42
CA GLN A 17 -11.59 -13.46 -4.82
C GLN A 17 -10.91 -12.42 -5.72
N THR A 18 -11.05 -11.13 -5.42
CA THR A 18 -10.39 -10.04 -6.15
C THR A 18 -8.88 -10.25 -6.23
N ARG A 19 -8.23 -10.66 -5.14
CA ARG A 19 -6.77 -10.92 -5.17
C ARG A 19 -6.39 -12.04 -6.14
N LYS A 20 -7.24 -13.06 -6.30
CA LYS A 20 -6.98 -14.21 -7.18
C LYS A 20 -7.18 -13.79 -8.64
N ALA A 21 -8.28 -13.08 -8.93
CA ALA A 21 -8.59 -12.59 -10.26
C ALA A 21 -7.48 -11.67 -10.82
N PHE A 22 -6.93 -10.78 -9.98
CA PHE A 22 -5.90 -9.83 -10.41
C PHE A 22 -4.46 -10.26 -10.06
N SER A 23 -4.26 -11.45 -9.49
CA SER A 23 -2.94 -11.94 -9.03
C SER A 23 -2.21 -10.95 -8.10
N MET A 24 -2.92 -10.41 -7.11
CA MET A 24 -2.41 -9.40 -6.16
C MET A 24 -2.38 -9.93 -4.73
N SER A 25 -1.67 -9.23 -3.83
CA SER A 25 -1.78 -9.49 -2.40
C SER A 25 -3.07 -8.90 -1.82
N CYS A 26 -3.63 -9.52 -0.77
CA CYS A 26 -4.80 -8.98 -0.06
C CYS A 26 -4.58 -7.54 0.40
N GLN A 27 -3.35 -7.22 0.84
CA GLN A 27 -2.99 -5.88 1.30
C GLN A 27 -3.07 -4.87 0.15
N LYS A 28 -2.55 -5.20 -1.04
CA LYS A 28 -2.59 -4.29 -2.18
C LYS A 28 -4.02 -4.04 -2.66
N VAL A 29 -4.83 -5.09 -2.74
CA VAL A 29 -6.27 -4.97 -3.06
C VAL A 29 -6.96 -4.07 -2.04
N ARG A 30 -6.83 -4.36 -0.73
CA ARG A 30 -7.46 -3.56 0.33
C ARG A 30 -7.07 -2.08 0.26
N LYS A 31 -5.78 -1.78 0.10
CA LYS A 31 -5.31 -0.40 -0.03
C LYS A 31 -5.90 0.30 -1.25
N ILE A 32 -6.03 -0.38 -2.39
CA ILE A 32 -6.68 0.18 -3.59
C ILE A 32 -8.14 0.49 -3.27
N LEU A 33 -8.89 -0.48 -2.75
CA LEU A 33 -10.30 -0.28 -2.43
C LEU A 33 -10.52 0.86 -1.43
N ILE A 34 -9.70 0.97 -0.39
CA ILE A 34 -9.73 2.09 0.57
C ILE A 34 -9.40 3.42 -0.12
N THR A 35 -8.44 3.43 -1.06
CA THR A 35 -8.07 4.65 -1.80
C THR A 35 -9.19 5.14 -2.69
N GLU A 36 -9.96 4.22 -3.29
CA GLU A 36 -11.08 4.52 -4.16
C GLU A 36 -12.42 4.62 -3.39
N GLY A 37 -12.40 4.52 -2.05
CA GLY A 37 -13.60 4.61 -1.20
C GLY A 37 -14.53 3.39 -1.22
N ALA A 38 -14.13 2.30 -1.87
CA ALA A 38 -14.94 1.10 -2.10
C ALA A 38 -14.86 0.05 -0.97
N PHE A 39 -14.02 0.25 0.05
CA PHE A 39 -13.91 -0.67 1.19
C PHE A 39 -13.95 0.09 2.51
N GLU A 40 -14.86 -0.35 3.38
CA GLU A 40 -14.95 0.13 4.74
C GLU A 40 -15.29 -1.03 5.70
N SER A 41 -14.69 -0.96 6.88
CA SER A 41 -14.89 -1.86 8.03
C SER A 41 -14.59 -1.09 9.31
N ASP A 42 -15.06 -1.58 10.47
CA ASP A 42 -14.80 -0.95 11.77
C ASP A 42 -13.30 -0.70 12.01
N THR A 43 -12.46 -1.69 11.69
CA THR A 43 -11.00 -1.56 11.81
C THR A 43 -10.44 -0.52 10.85
N SER A 44 -10.91 -0.49 9.60
CA SER A 44 -10.44 0.50 8.63
C SER A 44 -10.85 1.92 9.03
N ARG A 45 -12.06 2.12 9.57
CA ARG A 45 -12.54 3.40 10.09
C ARG A 45 -11.67 3.87 11.25
N ALA A 46 -11.46 3.00 12.24
CA ALA A 46 -10.64 3.33 13.40
C ALA A 46 -9.20 3.68 13.02
N VAL A 47 -8.59 2.94 12.08
CA VAL A 47 -7.24 3.23 11.60
C VAL A 47 -7.19 4.57 10.85
N ASN A 48 -8.12 4.80 9.91
CA ASN A 48 -8.11 6.02 9.09
C ASN A 48 -8.47 7.27 9.90
N ASP A 49 -9.40 7.18 10.86
CA ASP A 49 -9.73 8.27 11.78
C ASP A 49 -8.50 8.71 12.59
N LEU A 50 -7.82 7.76 13.25
CA LEU A 50 -6.61 8.07 14.01
C LEU A 50 -5.48 8.61 13.12
N TYR A 51 -5.31 8.06 11.92
CA TYR A 51 -4.32 8.54 10.97
C TYR A 51 -4.62 9.97 10.48
N SER A 52 -5.90 10.28 10.22
CA SER A 52 -6.34 11.62 9.83
C SER A 52 -6.11 12.67 10.92
N LYS A 53 -6.10 12.24 12.20
CA LYS A 53 -5.74 13.05 13.36
C LYS A 53 -4.23 13.24 13.54
N GLY A 54 -3.41 12.74 12.61
CA GLY A 54 -1.95 12.92 12.60
C GLY A 54 -1.18 11.91 13.47
N LEU A 55 -1.82 10.86 13.99
CA LEU A 55 -1.11 9.85 14.77
C LEU A 55 -0.17 9.03 13.88
N SER A 56 0.99 8.68 14.43
CA SER A 56 1.93 7.80 13.73
C SER A 56 1.40 6.37 13.64
N ILE A 57 1.89 5.60 12.66
CA ILE A 57 1.57 4.17 12.53
C ILE A 57 1.86 3.41 13.83
N ASP A 58 2.90 3.82 14.56
CA ASP A 58 3.32 3.20 15.82
C ASP A 58 2.33 3.50 16.94
N ASP A 59 1.82 4.73 17.03
CA ASP A 59 0.78 5.11 17.98
C ASP A 59 -0.53 4.37 17.70
N ILE A 60 -0.93 4.30 16.43
CA ILE A 60 -2.15 3.59 16.01
C ILE A 60 -2.03 2.11 16.31
N SER A 61 -0.86 1.50 16.02
CA SER A 61 -0.56 0.11 16.31
C SER A 61 -0.72 -0.19 17.81
N ARG A 62 -0.15 0.65 18.69
CA ARG A 62 -0.31 0.52 20.14
C ARG A 62 -1.75 0.70 20.59
N LYS A 63 -2.43 1.74 20.11
CA LYS A 63 -3.78 2.11 20.54
C LYS A 63 -4.83 1.08 20.14
N LEU A 64 -4.73 0.53 18.94
CA LEU A 64 -5.65 -0.48 18.42
C LEU A 64 -5.20 -1.92 18.68
N LYS A 65 -4.04 -2.12 19.32
CA LYS A 65 -3.41 -3.45 19.54
C LYS A 65 -3.27 -4.25 18.24
N LEU A 66 -2.90 -3.56 17.16
CA LEU A 66 -2.68 -4.14 15.83
C LEU A 66 -1.20 -4.14 15.51
N THR A 67 -0.75 -5.07 14.65
CA THR A 67 0.62 -5.00 14.11
C THR A 67 0.77 -3.81 13.16
N LYS A 68 1.99 -3.25 13.05
CA LYS A 68 2.28 -2.16 12.10
C LYS A 68 1.90 -2.52 10.65
N THR A 69 2.10 -3.78 10.27
CA THR A 69 1.70 -4.30 8.95
C THR A 69 0.19 -4.27 8.75
N CYS A 70 -0.58 -4.63 9.79
CA CYS A 70 -2.03 -4.58 9.76
C CYS A 70 -2.52 -3.14 9.60
N VAL A 71 -2.00 -2.20 10.41
CA VAL A 71 -2.30 -0.77 10.30
C VAL A 71 -2.02 -0.27 8.88
N ASN A 72 -0.82 -0.53 8.35
CA ASN A 72 -0.44 -0.15 6.99
C ASN A 72 -1.37 -0.68 5.90
N SER A 73 -1.99 -1.84 6.12
CA SER A 73 -2.93 -2.44 5.17
C SER A 73 -4.27 -1.71 5.07
N TYR A 74 -4.64 -0.98 6.12
CA TYR A 74 -5.86 -0.18 6.21
C TYR A 74 -5.65 1.29 5.83
N LEU A 75 -4.41 1.74 5.65
CA LEU A 75 -4.13 3.09 5.16
C LEU A 75 -4.28 3.16 3.63
N PRO A 76 -4.75 4.30 3.08
CA PRO A 76 -4.82 4.51 1.64
C PRO A 76 -3.45 4.36 0.98
N TYR A 77 -3.45 4.17 -0.33
CA TYR A 77 -2.24 4.07 -1.12
C TYR A 77 -1.59 5.46 -1.21
N THR A 78 -0.59 5.71 -0.38
CA THR A 78 0.23 6.92 -0.47
C THR A 78 1.05 6.85 -1.75
N LYS A 79 0.80 7.76 -2.71
CA LYS A 79 1.76 7.98 -3.80
C LYS A 79 3.04 8.50 -3.17
N GLY A 80 4.09 7.69 -3.12
CA GLY A 80 5.42 8.20 -2.80
C GLY A 80 5.79 9.27 -3.83
N VAL A 81 6.44 10.35 -3.39
CA VAL A 81 7.02 11.33 -4.32
C VAL A 81 8.13 10.62 -5.09
N TYR A 82 7.80 10.17 -6.31
CA TYR A 82 8.79 9.61 -7.22
C TYR A 82 9.77 10.72 -7.61
N ASN A 83 11.07 10.43 -7.53
CA ASN A 83 12.14 11.42 -7.74
C ASN A 83 12.10 12.62 -6.81
N SER A 84 11.66 12.43 -5.55
CA SER A 84 11.93 13.42 -4.49
C SER A 84 13.41 13.80 -4.47
N ASP A 85 13.69 15.11 -4.34
CA ASP A 85 15.04 15.64 -4.09
C ASP A 85 15.62 15.14 -2.76
N ALA A 86 14.76 14.66 -1.86
CA ALA A 86 15.10 13.93 -0.64
C ALA A 86 14.64 12.46 -0.74
N PRO A 87 15.36 11.59 -1.48
CA PRO A 87 15.01 10.17 -1.58
C PRO A 87 15.29 9.43 -0.27
N THR A 88 14.45 8.46 0.06
CA THR A 88 14.67 7.58 1.22
C THR A 88 15.98 6.80 1.07
N LYS A 89 16.59 6.38 2.18
CA LYS A 89 17.85 5.60 2.17
C LYS A 89 17.74 4.36 1.27
N ASN A 90 16.60 3.67 1.30
CA ASN A 90 16.35 2.51 0.45
C ASN A 90 16.27 2.89 -1.04
N ALA A 91 15.68 4.03 -1.37
CA ALA A 91 15.62 4.52 -2.75
C ALA A 91 17.01 4.85 -3.32
N LYS A 92 17.95 5.34 -2.48
CA LYS A 92 19.36 5.55 -2.87
C LYS A 92 20.04 4.22 -3.20
N ILE A 93 19.96 3.24 -2.29
CA ILE A 93 20.56 1.90 -2.46
C ILE A 93 20.03 1.21 -3.73
N LEU A 94 18.71 1.24 -3.96
CA LEU A 94 18.09 0.67 -5.16
C LEU A 94 18.56 1.33 -6.46
N ARG A 95 18.82 2.65 -6.46
CA ARG A 95 19.34 3.38 -7.63
C ARG A 95 20.78 2.96 -7.94
N GLU A 96 21.62 2.87 -6.92
CA GLU A 96 23.02 2.42 -7.05
C GLU A 96 23.08 0.99 -7.60
N TRP A 97 22.32 0.06 -7.01
CA TRP A 97 22.28 -1.33 -7.48
C TRP A 97 21.84 -1.45 -8.94
N ARG A 98 20.81 -0.71 -9.35
CA ARG A 98 20.34 -0.70 -10.75
C ARG A 98 21.37 -0.12 -11.72
N ARG A 99 22.12 0.91 -11.29
CA ARG A 99 23.19 1.51 -12.08
C ARG A 99 24.33 0.50 -12.30
N SER A 100 24.78 -0.17 -11.24
CA SER A 100 25.83 -1.19 -11.32
C SER A 100 25.44 -2.37 -12.22
N LYS A 101 24.18 -2.83 -12.17
CA LYS A 101 23.69 -3.90 -13.06
C LYS A 101 23.72 -3.50 -14.53
N LYS A 102 23.30 -2.27 -14.85
CA LYS A 102 23.32 -1.72 -16.21
C LYS A 102 24.73 -1.49 -16.75
N GLU A 103 25.70 -1.18 -15.89
CA GLU A 103 27.11 -1.04 -16.25
C GLU A 103 27.76 -2.41 -16.48
N GLY A 104 27.39 -3.43 -15.69
CA GLY A 104 27.83 -4.81 -15.88
C GLY A 104 27.33 -5.45 -17.18
N GLU A 105 26.05 -5.24 -17.53
CA GLU A 105 25.43 -5.77 -18.77
C GLU A 105 25.91 -5.07 -20.05
N LYS A 106 26.63 -3.94 -19.96
CA LYS A 106 27.19 -3.22 -21.12
C LYS A 106 28.64 -3.59 -21.43
N ASN A 107 29.30 -4.30 -20.52
CA ASN A 107 30.71 -4.68 -20.62
C ASN A 107 30.89 -6.17 -20.99
N GLU A 108 29.83 -6.80 -21.49
CA GLU A 108 29.78 -8.16 -22.04
C GLU A 108 29.25 -8.10 -23.48
#